data_AF-A0AA42XRI3-F1
#
_entry.id   AF-A0AA42XRI3-F1
#
_cell.length_a   1.000
_cell.length_b   1.000
_cell.length_c   1.000
_cell.angle_alpha   90.00
_cell.angle_beta   90.00
_cell.angle_gamma   90.00
#
_symmetry.space_group_name_H-M   'P 1'
#
loop_
_entity.id
_entity.type
_entity.pdbx_description
1 polymer ?
#
loop_
_entity_poly.entity_id
_entity_poly.type
_entity_poly.pdbx_seq_one_letter_code
_entity_poly.pdbx_strand_id
1 'polypeptide(L)'
;MFKHLSFVSLVVFLGCGHENAATQQVRSAAAVDLSCDESVLEIVEDAPMEKRVSGCGRSLTYMYKCNPTAGGGQDCRWKAVPDKRDH
;
A
#
# COMPACT_ATOMS: atom_id res chain seq x y z
N MET A 1 5.98 47.78 -26.70
CA MET A 1 5.13 47.45 -25.54
C MET A 1 5.18 45.95 -25.34
N PHE A 2 5.91 45.51 -24.31
CA PHE A 2 6.10 44.10 -23.97
C PHE A 2 4.80 43.52 -23.41
N LYS A 3 4.15 42.64 -24.17
CA LYS A 3 3.01 41.87 -23.69
C LYS A 3 3.52 40.50 -23.26
N HIS A 4 4.10 40.45 -22.06
CA HIS A 4 4.46 39.23 -21.36
C HIS A 4 3.19 38.42 -21.09
N LEU A 5 2.83 37.52 -22.01
CA LEU A 5 1.93 36.41 -21.72
C LEU A 5 2.75 35.34 -21.00
N SER A 6 2.93 35.52 -19.69
CA SER A 6 3.41 34.47 -18.80
C SER A 6 2.37 33.35 -18.75
N PHE A 7 2.54 32.34 -19.59
CA PHE A 7 1.82 31.08 -19.49
C PHE A 7 2.46 30.27 -18.36
N VAL A 8 1.96 30.45 -17.14
CA VAL A 8 2.29 29.56 -16.03
C VAL A 8 1.54 28.25 -16.28
N SER A 9 2.18 27.32 -16.99
CA SER A 9 1.72 25.93 -17.06
C SER A 9 1.96 25.27 -15.71
N LEU A 10 1.02 25.46 -14.79
CA LEU A 10 0.92 24.71 -13.55
C LEU A 10 0.46 23.29 -13.90
N VAL A 11 1.40 22.42 -14.30
CA VAL A 11 1.13 20.99 -14.47
C VAL A 11 1.11 20.36 -13.08
N VAL A 12 -0.01 20.52 -12.38
CA VAL A 12 -0.32 19.70 -11.21
C VAL A 12 -0.71 18.33 -11.76
N PHE A 13 0.26 17.43 -11.87
CA PHE A 13 -0.03 15.99 -11.93
C PHE A 13 -0.56 15.58 -10.54
N LEU A 14 -1.80 15.96 -10.24
CA LEU A 14 -2.64 15.15 -9.38
C LEU A 14 -2.80 13.84 -10.15
N GLY A 15 -1.92 12.88 -9.87
CA GLY A 15 -2.14 11.51 -10.27
C GLY A 15 -3.54 11.19 -9.81
N CYS A 16 -4.45 10.94 -10.74
CA CYS A 16 -5.68 10.21 -10.48
C CYS A 16 -5.23 8.83 -10.01
N GLY A 17 -4.91 8.75 -8.71
CA GLY A 17 -4.30 7.62 -8.05
C GLY A 17 -5.33 6.53 -7.95
N HIS A 18 -5.45 5.72 -9.00
CA HIS A 18 -6.18 4.47 -8.93
C HIS A 18 -5.32 3.51 -8.10
N GLU A 19 -5.33 3.71 -6.77
CA GLU A 19 -4.77 2.74 -5.85
C GLU A 19 -5.59 1.45 -6.01
N ASN A 20 -4.91 0.33 -6.30
CA ASN A 20 -5.58 -0.96 -6.47
C ASN A 20 -6.27 -1.34 -5.14
N ALA A 21 -7.47 -1.93 -5.22
CA ALA A 21 -8.23 -2.41 -4.06
C ALA A 21 -7.38 -3.29 -3.11
N ALA A 22 -6.45 -4.08 -3.65
CA ALA A 22 -5.50 -4.86 -2.85
C ALA A 22 -4.58 -3.99 -1.98
N THR A 23 -4.09 -2.88 -2.51
CA THR A 23 -3.24 -1.91 -1.79
C THR A 23 -4.05 -1.19 -0.72
N GLN A 24 -5.29 -0.79 -1.03
CA GLN A 24 -6.16 -0.14 -0.06
C GLN A 24 -6.50 -1.06 1.13
N GLN A 25 -6.78 -2.35 0.88
CA GLN A 25 -6.98 -3.33 1.94
C GLN A 25 -5.75 -3.46 2.86
N VAL A 26 -4.55 -3.51 2.27
CA VAL A 26 -3.30 -3.57 3.03
C VAL A 26 -3.06 -2.28 3.80
N ARG A 27 -3.37 -1.11 3.22
CA ARG A 27 -3.25 0.19 3.88
C ARG A 27 -4.10 0.28 5.15
N SER A 28 -5.39 -0.06 5.04
CA SER A 28 -6.31 -0.01 6.19
C SER A 28 -5.95 -1.00 7.28
N ALA A 29 -5.51 -2.21 6.93
CA ALA A 29 -5.01 -3.17 7.91
C ALA A 29 -3.74 -2.66 8.60
N ALA A 30 -2.79 -2.14 7.83
CA ALA A 30 -1.51 -1.66 8.34
C ALA A 30 -1.65 -0.42 9.23
N ALA A 31 -2.63 0.45 8.98
CA ALA A 31 -2.91 1.59 9.87
C ALA A 31 -3.25 1.12 11.29
N VAL A 32 -4.06 0.07 11.42
CA VAL A 32 -4.40 -0.53 12.70
C VAL A 32 -3.19 -1.27 13.29
N ASP A 33 -2.55 -2.14 12.51
CA ASP A 33 -1.46 -3.01 12.98
C ASP A 33 -0.22 -2.21 13.40
N LEU A 34 0.09 -1.09 12.71
CA LEU A 34 1.19 -0.19 13.05
C LEU A 34 0.80 0.89 14.06
N SER A 35 -0.51 1.06 14.33
CA SER A 35 -1.08 2.19 15.09
C SER A 35 -0.66 3.54 14.51
N CYS A 36 -0.93 3.70 13.21
CA CYS A 36 -0.44 4.80 12.39
C CYS A 36 -1.56 5.28 11.45
N ASP A 37 -1.57 6.56 11.09
CA ASP A 37 -2.56 7.10 10.16
C ASP A 37 -2.31 6.58 8.72
N GLU A 38 -3.36 6.25 7.97
CA GLU A 38 -3.24 5.72 6.60
C GLU A 38 -2.46 6.63 5.65
N SER A 39 -2.52 7.96 5.85
CA SER A 39 -1.88 8.96 4.99
C SER A 39 -0.36 9.02 5.14
N VAL A 40 0.18 8.52 6.25
CA VAL A 40 1.63 8.48 6.52
C VAL A 40 2.24 7.10 6.24
N LEU A 41 1.45 6.16 5.74
CA LEU A 41 1.92 4.83 5.36
C LEU A 41 2.48 4.83 3.95
N GLU A 42 3.69 4.28 3.81
CA GLU A 42 4.30 3.95 2.53
C GLU A 42 4.17 2.45 2.27
N ILE A 43 3.68 2.09 1.09
CA ILE A 43 3.51 0.69 0.66
C ILE A 43 4.41 0.43 -0.53
N VAL A 44 5.29 -0.55 -0.40
CA VAL A 44 6.19 -1.04 -1.46
C VAL A 44 5.75 -2.44 -1.85
N GLU A 45 5.57 -2.67 -3.15
CA GLU A 45 5.30 -3.99 -3.71
C GLU A 45 6.64 -4.72 -3.93
N ASP A 46 7.11 -5.45 -2.91
CA ASP A 46 8.36 -6.21 -3.03
C ASP A 46 8.21 -7.44 -3.96
N ALA A 47 7.00 -8.02 -4.05
CA ALA A 47 6.67 -9.12 -4.97
C ALA A 47 5.17 -9.15 -5.32
N PRO A 48 4.70 -9.93 -6.32
CA PRO A 48 3.29 -9.95 -6.72
C PRO A 48 2.30 -10.31 -5.60
N MET A 49 2.74 -11.06 -4.60
CA MET A 49 1.95 -11.46 -3.43
C MET A 49 2.56 -10.99 -2.12
N GLU A 50 3.44 -9.98 -2.17
CA GLU A 50 4.13 -9.42 -1.00
C GLU A 50 4.15 -7.89 -1.05
N LYS A 51 3.69 -7.26 0.02
CA LYS A 51 3.65 -5.81 0.19
C LYS A 51 4.31 -5.46 1.51
N ARG A 52 5.39 -4.68 1.47
CA ARG A 52 5.99 -4.10 2.68
C ARG A 52 5.37 -2.75 2.95
N VAL A 53 4.93 -2.54 4.18
CA VAL A 53 4.34 -1.29 4.64
C VAL A 53 5.21 -0.70 5.73
N SER A 54 5.52 0.59 5.64
CA SER A 54 6.30 1.32 6.62
C SER A 54 5.59 2.61 7.02
N GLY A 55 5.68 2.96 8.30
CA GLY A 55 5.08 4.18 8.84
C GLY A 55 5.24 4.27 10.35
N CYS A 56 5.24 5.49 10.89
CA CYS A 56 5.36 5.75 12.34
C CYS A 56 6.56 5.03 13.02
N GLY A 57 7.69 4.89 12.31
CA GLY A 57 8.89 4.23 12.83
C GLY A 57 8.81 2.70 12.90
N ARG A 58 7.81 2.09 12.26
CA ARG A 58 7.58 0.64 12.23
C ARG A 58 7.42 0.15 10.79
N SER A 59 7.62 -1.15 10.58
CA SER A 59 7.37 -1.79 9.28
C SER A 59 6.77 -3.17 9.46
N LEU A 60 5.88 -3.55 8.55
CA LEU A 60 5.30 -4.90 8.46
C LEU A 60 5.25 -5.35 7.00
N THR A 61 5.38 -6.66 6.80
CA THR A 61 5.21 -7.28 5.49
C THR A 61 3.86 -8.01 5.46
N TYR A 62 3.08 -7.77 4.42
CA TYR A 62 1.83 -8.47 4.13
C TYR A 62 2.05 -9.43 2.98
N MET A 63 1.62 -10.68 3.16
CA MET A 63 1.55 -11.67 2.09
C MET A 63 0.11 -12.03 1.76
N TYR A 64 -0.18 -12.20 0.48
CA TYR A 64 -1.45 -12.75 0.04
C TYR A 64 -1.46 -14.27 0.26
N LYS A 65 -2.34 -14.76 1.14
CA LYS A 65 -2.42 -16.18 1.51
C LYS A 65 -3.83 -16.73 1.34
N CYS A 66 -3.92 -17.88 0.70
CA CYS A 66 -5.15 -18.65 0.53
C CYS A 66 -5.18 -19.81 1.54
N ASN A 67 -6.27 -19.94 2.28
CA ASN A 67 -6.50 -21.07 3.18
C ASN A 67 -7.65 -21.92 2.62
N PRO A 68 -7.56 -23.25 2.68
CA PRO A 68 -8.66 -24.11 2.27
C PRO A 68 -9.88 -23.89 3.16
N THR A 69 -11.07 -23.94 2.56
CA THR A 69 -12.37 -23.87 3.25
C THR A 69 -13.02 -25.25 3.27
N ALA A 70 -13.88 -25.51 4.26
CA ALA A 70 -14.51 -26.82 4.47
C ALA A 70 -15.36 -27.33 3.27
N GLY A 71 -15.69 -26.47 2.30
CA GLY A 71 -16.43 -26.81 1.08
C GLY A 71 -15.57 -27.04 -0.17
N GLY A 72 -14.23 -27.15 -0.03
CA GLY A 72 -13.32 -27.35 -1.16
C GLY A 72 -12.93 -26.07 -1.92
N GLY A 73 -13.36 -24.90 -1.44
CA GLY A 73 -12.91 -23.60 -1.94
C GLY A 73 -11.67 -23.08 -1.20
N GLN A 74 -11.23 -21.87 -1.54
CA GLN A 74 -10.13 -21.18 -0.86
C GLN A 74 -10.56 -19.78 -0.43
N ASP A 75 -10.20 -19.40 0.80
CA ASP A 75 -10.33 -18.04 1.32
C ASP A 75 -8.97 -17.35 1.26
N CYS A 76 -8.85 -16.38 0.35
CA CYS A 76 -7.61 -15.67 0.09
C CYS A 76 -7.68 -14.25 0.68
N ARG A 77 -6.68 -13.90 1.49
CA ARG A 77 -6.57 -12.58 2.11
C ARG A 77 -5.12 -12.19 2.34
N TRP A 78 -4.86 -10.88 2.35
CA TRP A 78 -3.60 -10.33 2.83
C TRP A 78 -3.49 -10.55 4.34
N LYS A 79 -2.34 -11.05 4.79
CA LYS A 79 -2.02 -11.27 6.20
C LYS A 79 -0.63 -10.73 6.51
N ALA A 80 -0.49 -10.05 7.64
CA ALA A 80 0.82 -9.69 8.17
C ALA A 80 1.61 -10.98 8.43
N VAL A 81 2.88 -10.98 8.03
CA VAL A 81 3.83 -12.06 8.29
C VAL A 81 5.00 -11.52 9.11
N PRO A 82 5.60 -12.34 9.99
CA PRO A 82 6.84 -11.97 10.66
C PRO A 82 7.91 -11.59 9.62
N ASP A 83 8.67 -10.54 9.90
CA ASP A 83 9.79 -10.14 9.04
C ASP A 83 10.80 -11.30 9.02
N LYS A 84 11.10 -11.84 7.84
CA LYS A 84 12.02 -12.99 7.70
C LYS A 84 13.50 -12.57 7.71
N ARG A 85 13.82 -11.34 8.11
CA ARG A 85 15.19 -10.79 8.09
C ARG A 85 16.04 -11.18 9.31
N ASP A 86 15.62 -12.17 10.08
CA ASP A 86 16.47 -12.86 11.04
C ASP A 86 17.16 -14.07 10.37
N HIS A 87 18.23 -13.81 9.60
CA HIS A 87 19.29 -14.81 9.38
C HIS A 87 20.64 -14.16 9.14
#